data_AF-A0A6N4WYJ3-F1
#
_entry.id   AF-A0A6N4WYJ3-F1
#
_cell.length_a   1.000
_cell.length_b   1.000
_cell.length_c   1.000
_cell.angle_alpha   90.00
_cell.angle_beta   90.00
_cell.angle_gamma   90.00
#
_symmetry.space_group_name_H-M   'P 1'
#
loop_
_entity.id
_entity.type
_entity.pdbx_description
1 polymer ?
#
loop_
_entity_poly.entity_id
_entity_poly.type
_entity_poly.pdbx_seq_one_letter_code
_entity_poly.pdbx_strand_id
1 'polypeptide(L)'
;METETEMWYQSGHWPLVGAIAMLMITNAFAFWKIYAQANASLKAQVRLRKIEGLKEQISQFYNPLATYLTLNKKLFEALGPHTFPENEHKRNAAGETWNRIKNECILPNNCEIKDILRTRIHLLAELDSPLMYTELYNHISMYDIFQDMMCPEKT
;
A
#
# COMPACT_ATOMS: atom_id res chain seq x y z
N MET A 1 -24.53 34.24 69.71
CA MET A 1 -24.32 34.47 68.26
C MET A 1 -23.79 33.14 67.73
N GLU A 2 -24.68 32.16 67.66
CA GLU A 2 -24.37 30.86 67.02
C GLU A 2 -24.07 31.16 65.57
N THR A 3 -22.85 30.87 65.16
CA THR A 3 -22.39 31.14 63.82
C THR A 3 -23.20 30.28 62.86
N GLU A 4 -23.62 30.84 61.73
CA GLU A 4 -24.38 30.21 60.64
C GLU A 4 -23.90 28.79 60.25
N THR A 5 -22.63 28.51 60.56
CA THR A 5 -21.94 27.23 60.43
C THR A 5 -22.48 26.09 61.29
N GLU A 6 -23.21 26.34 62.39
CA GLU A 6 -23.75 25.26 63.25
C GLU A 6 -25.16 24.83 62.83
N MET A 7 -25.97 25.76 62.29
CA MET A 7 -27.33 25.49 61.84
C MET A 7 -27.38 24.51 60.65
N TRP A 8 -26.43 24.60 59.72
CA TRP A 8 -26.42 23.68 58.56
C TRP A 8 -26.03 22.25 58.95
N TYR A 9 -25.20 22.08 59.97
CA TYR A 9 -24.77 20.75 60.44
C TYR A 9 -25.90 20.01 61.18
N GLN A 10 -26.68 20.73 61.99
CA GLN A 10 -27.82 20.16 62.73
C GLN A 10 -29.07 19.93 61.87
N SER A 11 -29.15 20.52 60.66
CA SER A 11 -30.30 20.40 59.74
C SER A 11 -30.48 19.02 59.08
N GLY A 12 -29.53 18.09 59.24
CA GLY A 12 -29.61 16.74 58.65
C GLY A 12 -29.35 16.67 57.13
N HIS A 13 -28.92 17.75 56.49
CA HIS A 13 -28.66 17.82 55.05
C HIS A 13 -27.27 17.31 54.61
N TRP A 14 -26.35 17.03 55.54
CA TRP A 14 -24.98 16.53 55.24
C TRP A 14 -24.93 15.20 54.44
N PRO A 15 -25.79 14.19 54.69
CA PRO A 15 -25.83 12.98 53.88
C PRO A 15 -26.22 13.25 52.41
N LEU A 16 -27.11 14.22 52.17
CA LEU A 16 -27.52 14.61 50.82
C LEU A 16 -26.37 15.27 50.05
N VAL A 17 -25.66 16.19 50.71
CA VAL A 17 -24.47 16.85 50.12
C VAL A 17 -23.36 15.83 49.83
N GLY A 18 -23.12 14.89 50.75
CA GLY A 18 -22.18 13.78 50.54
C GLY A 18 -22.56 12.89 49.37
N ALA A 19 -23.85 12.55 49.21
CA ALA A 19 -24.34 11.75 48.09
C ALA A 19 -24.15 12.48 46.74
N ILE A 20 -24.45 13.78 46.68
CA ILE A 20 -24.26 14.60 45.47
C ILE A 20 -22.78 14.68 45.11
N ALA A 21 -21.90 14.94 46.09
CA ALA A 21 -20.45 14.95 45.88
C ALA A 21 -19.93 13.61 45.36
N MET A 22 -20.38 12.48 45.94
CA MET A 22 -19.98 11.15 45.50
C MET A 22 -20.42 10.86 44.06
N LEU A 23 -21.63 11.26 43.68
CA LEU A 23 -22.12 11.15 42.30
C LEU A 23 -21.28 11.98 41.34
N MET A 24 -20.93 13.22 41.70
CA MET A 24 -20.07 14.07 40.87
C MET A 24 -18.68 13.44 40.69
N ILE A 25 -18.06 12.93 41.75
CA ILE A 25 -16.75 12.29 41.69
C ILE A 25 -16.79 11.03 40.81
N THR A 26 -17.79 10.17 41.03
CA THR A 26 -17.95 8.91 40.29
C THR A 26 -18.19 9.19 38.80
N ASN A 27 -19.06 10.16 38.49
CA ASN A 27 -19.32 10.56 37.11
C ASN A 27 -18.09 11.19 36.47
N ALA A 28 -17.37 12.07 37.17
CA ALA A 28 -16.13 12.67 36.68
C ALA A 28 -15.07 11.60 36.36
N PHE A 29 -14.91 10.61 37.23
CA PHE A 29 -14.00 9.49 37.01
C PHE A 29 -14.43 8.62 35.82
N ALA A 30 -15.73 8.33 35.70
CA ALA A 30 -16.28 7.62 34.56
C ALA A 30 -16.03 8.37 33.24
N PHE A 31 -16.29 9.68 33.19
CA PHE A 31 -16.02 10.53 32.03
C PHE A 31 -14.55 10.55 31.68
N TRP A 32 -13.66 10.69 32.68
CA TRP A 32 -12.22 10.66 32.43
C TRP A 32 -11.75 9.33 31.83
N LYS A 33 -12.23 8.20 32.36
CA LYS A 33 -11.92 6.88 31.82
C LYS A 33 -12.43 6.71 30.39
N ILE A 34 -13.66 7.14 30.10
CA ILE A 34 -14.24 7.10 28.75
C ILE A 34 -13.40 7.95 27.80
N TYR A 35 -13.00 9.16 28.22
CA TYR A 35 -12.18 10.05 27.40
C TYR A 35 -10.80 9.45 27.11
N ALA A 36 -10.14 8.87 28.11
CA ALA A 36 -8.86 8.20 27.94
C ALA A 36 -8.96 7.00 26.99
N GLN A 37 -10.00 6.18 27.15
CA GLN A 37 -10.27 5.03 26.28
C GLN A 37 -10.61 5.45 24.85
N ALA A 38 -11.42 6.49 24.67
CA ALA A 38 -11.76 7.04 23.35
C ALA A 38 -10.51 7.55 22.63
N ASN A 39 -9.64 8.29 23.32
CA ASN A 39 -8.38 8.77 22.74
C ASN A 39 -7.42 7.63 22.37
N ALA A 40 -7.31 6.58 23.20
CA ALA A 40 -6.52 5.40 22.89
C ALA A 40 -7.07 4.67 21.65
N SER A 41 -8.39 4.51 21.58
CA SER A 41 -9.10 3.91 20.44
C SER A 41 -8.85 4.69 19.14
N LEU A 42 -9.01 6.02 19.16
CA LEU A 42 -8.77 6.86 17.99
C LEU A 42 -7.32 6.76 17.49
N LYS A 43 -6.34 6.79 18.40
CA LYS A 43 -4.92 6.60 18.05
C LYS A 43 -4.68 5.23 17.42
N ALA A 44 -5.27 4.18 17.97
CA ALA A 44 -5.17 2.84 17.42
C ALA A 44 -5.80 2.75 16.01
N GLN A 45 -6.98 3.31 15.82
CA GLN A 45 -7.66 3.34 14.50
C GLN A 45 -6.84 4.10 13.46
N VAL A 46 -6.28 5.26 13.80
CA VAL A 46 -5.40 6.01 12.87
C VAL A 46 -4.17 5.19 12.49
N ARG A 47 -3.56 4.49 13.46
CA ARG A 47 -2.42 3.61 13.18
C ARG A 47 -2.81 2.45 12.28
N LEU A 48 -3.95 1.80 12.53
CA LEU A 48 -4.45 0.70 11.73
C LEU A 48 -4.70 1.14 10.28
N ARG A 49 -5.36 2.27 10.07
CA ARG A 49 -5.58 2.82 8.71
C ARG A 49 -4.27 3.09 7.96
N LYS A 50 -3.24 3.59 8.66
CA LYS A 50 -1.90 3.77 8.06
C LYS A 50 -1.28 2.44 7.65
N ILE A 51 -1.38 1.42 8.51
CA ILE A 51 -0.86 0.07 8.21
C ILE A 51 -1.63 -0.55 7.04
N GLU A 52 -2.95 -0.38 6.99
CA GLU A 52 -3.79 -0.84 5.88
C GLU A 52 -3.41 -0.17 4.57
N GLY A 53 -3.21 1.16 4.58
CA GLY A 53 -2.72 1.89 3.42
C GLY A 53 -1.37 1.37 2.92
N LEU A 54 -0.38 1.21 3.81
CA LEU A 54 0.93 0.65 3.45
C LEU A 54 0.82 -0.78 2.90
N LYS A 55 -0.02 -1.61 3.52
CA LYS A 55 -0.27 -2.97 3.06
C LYS A 55 -0.86 -2.97 1.65
N GLU A 56 -1.81 -2.08 1.38
CA GLU A 56 -2.43 -1.92 0.07
C GLU A 56 -1.40 -1.46 -0.97
N GLN A 57 -0.61 -0.43 -0.68
CA GLN A 57 0.48 0.02 -1.54
C GLN A 57 1.44 -1.12 -1.88
N ILE A 58 1.91 -1.86 -0.87
CA ILE A 58 2.86 -2.96 -1.06
C ILE A 58 2.23 -4.09 -1.87
N SER A 59 1.05 -4.56 -1.47
CA SER A 59 0.44 -5.76 -2.06
C SER A 59 -0.11 -5.53 -3.47
N GLN A 60 -0.64 -4.35 -3.75
CA GLN A 60 -1.32 -4.07 -5.01
C GLN A 60 -0.45 -3.33 -6.02
N PHE A 61 0.54 -2.56 -5.58
CA PHE A 61 1.40 -1.77 -6.46
C PHE A 61 2.85 -2.29 -6.48
N TYR A 62 3.57 -2.18 -5.37
CA TYR A 62 5.02 -2.42 -5.36
C TYR A 62 5.41 -3.89 -5.58
N ASN A 63 4.80 -4.83 -4.86
CA ASN A 63 5.11 -6.25 -5.00
C ASN A 63 4.85 -6.78 -6.41
N PRO A 64 3.67 -6.61 -7.01
CA PRO A 64 3.42 -7.15 -8.35
C PRO A 64 4.33 -6.47 -9.38
N LEU A 65 4.54 -5.15 -9.30
CA LEU A 65 5.46 -4.44 -10.20
C LEU A 65 6.89 -5.00 -10.11
N ALA A 66 7.42 -5.13 -8.90
CA ALA A 66 8.75 -5.68 -8.66
C ALA A 66 8.85 -7.15 -9.13
N THR A 67 7.79 -7.93 -8.96
CA THR A 67 7.73 -9.34 -9.37
C THR A 67 7.87 -9.47 -10.88
N TYR A 68 7.05 -8.76 -11.66
CA TYR A 68 7.11 -8.82 -13.12
C TYR A 68 8.43 -8.28 -13.68
N LEU A 69 8.94 -7.17 -13.13
CA LEU A 69 10.24 -6.63 -13.54
C LEU A 69 11.38 -7.62 -13.26
N THR A 70 11.36 -8.26 -12.08
CA THR A 70 12.37 -9.27 -11.71
C THR A 70 12.29 -10.51 -12.58
N LEU A 71 11.09 -10.99 -12.90
CA LEU A 71 10.89 -12.12 -13.80
C LEU A 71 11.42 -11.80 -15.20
N ASN A 72 11.06 -10.64 -15.75
CA ASN A 72 11.58 -10.20 -17.05
C ASN A 72 13.10 -10.11 -17.05
N LYS A 73 13.70 -9.50 -16.01
CA LYS A 73 15.15 -9.43 -15.86
C LYS A 73 15.79 -10.82 -15.88
N LYS A 74 15.27 -11.77 -15.10
CA LYS A 74 15.80 -13.15 -15.05
C LYS A 74 15.68 -13.88 -16.39
N LEU A 75 14.57 -13.69 -17.11
CA LEU A 75 14.39 -14.28 -18.44
C LEU A 75 15.38 -13.69 -19.45
N PHE A 76 15.59 -12.38 -19.42
CA PHE A 76 16.59 -11.71 -20.25
C PHE A 76 18.00 -12.20 -19.93
N GLU A 77 18.39 -12.29 -18.66
CA GLU A 77 19.71 -12.77 -18.23
C GLU A 77 19.96 -14.24 -18.61
N ALA A 78 18.94 -15.08 -18.57
CA ALA A 78 19.09 -16.50 -18.89
C ALA A 78 19.08 -16.79 -20.40
N LEU A 79 18.20 -16.12 -21.15
CA LEU A 79 17.84 -16.52 -22.53
C LEU A 79 17.92 -15.36 -23.53
N GLY A 80 18.36 -14.18 -23.11
CA GLY A 80 18.41 -13.00 -23.95
C GLY A 80 19.49 -13.08 -25.04
N PRO A 81 19.47 -12.14 -26.01
CA PRO A 81 20.39 -12.13 -27.16
C PRO A 81 21.88 -12.16 -26.81
N HIS A 82 22.25 -11.70 -25.61
CA HIS A 82 23.64 -11.70 -25.14
C HIS A 82 24.16 -13.11 -24.76
N THR A 83 23.28 -14.08 -24.56
CA THR A 83 23.67 -15.48 -24.26
C THR A 83 23.74 -16.34 -25.51
N PHE A 84 23.56 -15.75 -26.70
CA PHE A 84 23.46 -16.50 -27.94
C PHE A 84 24.83 -17.08 -28.35
N PRO A 85 24.88 -18.36 -28.74
CA PRO A 85 26.13 -19.01 -29.13
C PRO A 85 26.62 -18.51 -30.50
N GLU A 86 27.94 -18.61 -30.74
CA GLU A 86 28.55 -18.21 -32.01
C GLU A 86 28.16 -19.12 -33.18
N ASN A 87 27.91 -20.41 -32.89
CA ASN A 87 27.51 -21.39 -33.89
C ASN A 87 26.12 -21.05 -34.46
N GLU A 88 26.04 -20.92 -35.78
CA GLU A 88 24.83 -20.46 -36.48
C GLU A 88 23.59 -21.31 -36.20
N HIS A 89 23.69 -22.64 -36.26
CA HIS A 89 22.55 -23.52 -35.98
C HIS A 89 22.05 -23.37 -34.54
N LYS A 90 22.97 -23.28 -33.58
CA LYS A 90 22.61 -23.07 -32.17
C LYS A 90 22.07 -21.66 -31.91
N ARG A 91 22.55 -20.66 -32.65
CA ARG A 91 22.10 -19.27 -32.57
C ARG A 91 20.67 -19.14 -33.07
N ASN A 92 20.33 -19.81 -34.17
CA ASN A 92 18.98 -19.82 -34.71
C ASN A 92 17.99 -20.47 -33.72
N ALA A 93 18.36 -21.62 -33.15
CA ALA A 93 17.55 -22.28 -32.12
C ALA A 93 17.39 -21.42 -30.85
N ALA A 94 18.43 -20.70 -30.43
CA ALA A 94 18.35 -19.74 -29.33
C ALA A 94 17.43 -18.55 -29.68
N GLY A 95 17.49 -18.06 -30.92
CA GLY A 95 16.60 -17.01 -31.44
C GLY A 95 15.13 -17.42 -31.44
N GLU A 96 14.82 -18.64 -31.87
CA GLU A 96 13.45 -19.20 -31.82
C GLU A 96 12.96 -19.34 -30.37
N THR A 97 13.81 -19.89 -29.49
CA THR A 97 13.51 -20.03 -28.06
C THR A 97 13.25 -18.66 -27.43
N TRP A 98 14.09 -17.67 -27.73
CA TRP A 98 13.94 -16.30 -27.28
C TRP A 98 12.63 -15.68 -27.78
N ASN A 99 12.30 -15.83 -29.06
CA ASN A 99 11.05 -15.32 -29.62
C ASN A 99 9.83 -15.94 -28.94
N ARG A 100 9.87 -17.24 -28.62
CA ARG A 100 8.80 -17.90 -27.87
C ARG A 100 8.66 -17.32 -26.46
N ILE A 101 9.75 -17.26 -25.69
CA ILE A 101 9.74 -16.70 -24.32
C ILE A 101 9.31 -15.24 -24.30
N LYS A 102 9.76 -14.45 -25.29
CA LYS A 102 9.35 -13.06 -25.45
C LYS A 102 7.83 -12.95 -25.61
N ASN A 103 7.26 -13.75 -26.50
CA ASN A 103 5.82 -13.71 -26.80
C ASN A 103 4.95 -14.33 -25.70
N GLU A 104 5.42 -15.38 -25.03
CA GLU A 104 4.65 -16.12 -24.03
C GLU A 104 4.83 -15.58 -22.60
N CYS A 105 5.91 -14.85 -22.30
CA CYS A 105 6.21 -14.39 -20.95
C CYS A 105 6.47 -12.88 -20.89
N ILE A 106 7.42 -12.35 -21.68
CA ILE A 106 7.88 -10.96 -21.53
C ILE A 106 6.79 -9.97 -21.92
N LEU A 107 6.17 -10.14 -23.09
CA LEU A 107 5.09 -9.26 -23.55
C LEU A 107 3.84 -9.33 -22.65
N PRO A 108 3.37 -10.51 -22.21
CA PRO A 108 2.32 -10.59 -21.19
C PRO A 108 2.69 -9.86 -19.89
N ASN A 109 3.91 -10.07 -19.36
CA ASN A 109 4.36 -9.37 -18.15
C ASN A 109 4.41 -7.85 -18.34
N ASN A 110 4.81 -7.38 -19.53
CA ASN A 110 4.80 -5.96 -19.89
C ASN A 110 3.36 -5.38 -19.87
N CYS A 111 2.38 -6.15 -20.36
CA CYS A 111 0.97 -5.77 -20.27
C CYS A 111 0.51 -5.64 -18.81
N GLU A 112 0.85 -6.60 -17.95
CA GLU A 112 0.54 -6.54 -16.51
C GLU A 112 1.20 -5.32 -15.84
N ILE A 113 2.46 -5.04 -16.17
CA ILE A 113 3.17 -3.85 -15.66
C ILE A 113 2.44 -2.57 -16.09
N LYS A 114 2.10 -2.43 -17.38
CA LYS A 114 1.36 -1.26 -17.88
C LYS A 114 0.02 -1.10 -17.17
N ASP A 115 -0.71 -2.20 -16.94
CA ASP A 115 -2.00 -2.14 -16.26
C ASP A 115 -1.87 -1.69 -14.80
N ILE A 116 -0.88 -2.20 -14.06
CA ILE A 116 -0.56 -1.75 -12.70
C ILE A 116 -0.22 -0.26 -12.70
N LEU A 117 0.68 0.18 -13.59
CA LEU A 117 1.09 1.58 -13.67
C LEU A 117 -0.06 2.51 -14.04
N ARG A 118 -1.01 2.06 -14.85
CA ARG A 118 -2.18 2.86 -15.26
C ARG A 118 -3.27 2.92 -14.19
N THR A 119 -3.58 1.77 -13.57
CA THR A 119 -4.77 1.64 -12.70
C THR A 119 -4.46 1.92 -11.24
N ARG A 120 -3.22 1.69 -10.80
CA ARG A 120 -2.81 1.73 -9.38
C ARG A 120 -1.79 2.83 -9.06
N ILE A 121 -1.58 3.79 -9.95
CA ILE A 121 -0.66 4.92 -9.71
C ILE A 121 -1.04 5.76 -8.49
N HIS A 122 -2.32 5.76 -8.10
CA HIS A 122 -2.81 6.45 -6.91
C HIS A 122 -2.29 5.84 -5.60
N LEU A 123 -1.74 4.61 -5.64
CA LEU A 123 -1.10 3.94 -4.51
C LEU A 123 0.38 4.30 -4.38
N LEU A 124 0.87 5.25 -5.17
CA LEU A 124 2.24 5.70 -5.09
C LEU A 124 2.51 6.39 -3.74
N ALA A 125 3.65 6.08 -3.12
CA ALA A 125 4.08 6.77 -1.91
C ALA A 125 4.40 8.24 -2.17
N GLU A 126 4.19 9.10 -1.18
CA GLU A 126 4.39 10.56 -1.32
C GLU A 126 5.83 10.95 -1.68
N LEU A 127 6.81 10.10 -1.35
CA LEU A 127 8.23 10.34 -1.62
C LEU A 127 8.67 9.89 -3.01
N ASP A 128 7.83 9.15 -3.73
CA ASP A 128 8.17 8.62 -5.03
C ASP A 128 7.92 9.65 -6.14
N SER A 129 8.75 9.62 -7.18
CA SER A 129 8.60 10.50 -8.34
C SER A 129 7.68 9.87 -9.39
N PRO A 130 6.50 10.46 -9.70
CA PRO A 130 5.60 9.96 -10.74
C PRO A 130 6.24 9.91 -12.13
N LEU A 131 7.26 10.75 -12.37
CA LEU A 131 7.98 10.81 -13.63
C LEU A 131 8.67 9.48 -13.96
N MET A 132 9.32 8.84 -12.98
CA MET A 132 10.04 7.58 -13.20
C MET A 132 9.11 6.45 -13.65
N TYR A 133 7.91 6.40 -13.08
CA TYR A 133 6.89 5.40 -13.44
C TYR A 133 6.28 5.69 -14.82
N THR A 134 6.16 6.97 -15.18
CA THR A 134 5.73 7.37 -16.52
C THR A 134 6.77 7.02 -17.58
N GLU A 135 8.06 7.23 -17.28
CA GLU A 135 9.17 6.81 -18.14
C GLU A 135 9.20 5.29 -18.34
N LEU A 136 8.99 4.52 -17.27
CA LEU A 136 8.86 3.06 -17.36
C LEU A 136 7.67 2.65 -18.25
N TYR A 137 6.52 3.27 -18.05
CA TYR A 137 5.33 3.01 -18.87
C TYR A 137 5.61 3.29 -20.36
N ASN A 138 6.26 4.42 -20.65
CA ASN A 138 6.63 4.81 -22.01
C ASN A 138 7.65 3.83 -22.61
N HIS A 139 8.67 3.43 -21.84
CA HIS A 139 9.67 2.46 -22.29
C HIS A 139 9.03 1.13 -22.70
N ILE A 140 8.13 0.60 -21.87
CA ILE A 140 7.42 -0.65 -22.14
C ILE A 140 6.49 -0.49 -23.35
N SER A 141 5.76 0.63 -23.43
CA SER A 141 4.84 0.89 -24.54
C SER A 141 5.58 1.00 -25.89
N MET A 142 6.73 1.65 -25.90
CA MET A 142 7.58 1.75 -27.09
C MET A 142 8.16 0.39 -27.49
N TYR A 143 8.52 -0.45 -26.52
CA TYR A 143 8.99 -1.80 -26.79
C TYR A 143 7.91 -2.64 -27.48
N ASP A 144 6.68 -2.61 -26.98
CA ASP A 144 5.57 -3.38 -27.56
C ASP A 144 5.26 -2.91 -28.99
N ILE A 145 5.17 -1.60 -29.21
CA ILE A 145 4.97 -1.00 -30.54
C ILE A 145 6.09 -1.42 -31.51
N PHE A 146 7.34 -1.44 -31.05
CA PHE A 146 8.47 -1.87 -31.86
C PHE A 146 8.38 -3.36 -32.22
N GLN A 147 7.93 -4.22 -31.30
CA GLN A 147 7.73 -5.64 -31.59
C GLN A 147 6.60 -5.86 -32.59
N ASP A 148 5.48 -5.15 -32.46
CA ASP A 148 4.34 -5.24 -33.38
C ASP A 148 4.75 -4.83 -34.80
N MET A 149 5.54 -3.76 -34.96
CA MET A 149 6.03 -3.32 -36.27
C MET A 149 7.03 -4.29 -36.91
N MET A 150 7.81 -5.03 -36.12
CA MET A 150 8.85 -5.94 -36.61
C MET A 150 8.37 -7.39 -36.80
N CYS A 151 7.13 -7.71 -36.40
CA CYS A 151 6.52 -9.05 -36.51
C CYS A 151 5.05 -8.95 -37.01
N PRO A 152 4.81 -8.57 -38.28
CA PRO A 152 3.47 -8.42 -38.83
C PRO A 152 2.87 -9.79 -39.20
N GLU A 153 2.68 -10.68 -38.23
CA GLU A 153 1.97 -11.96 -38.43
C GLU A 153 0.92 -12.16 -37.33
N LYS A 154 -0.04 -11.23 -37.25
CA LYS A 154 -1.34 -11.45 -36.60
C LYS A 154 -2.45 -10.67 -37.30
N THR A 155 -2.78 -11.09 -38.52
CA THR A 155 -4.11 -10.93 -39.13
C THR A 155 -4.42 -12.17 -39.93
#